data_AF-I3JHR9-F1
#
_entry.id   AF-I3JHR9-F1
#
_cell.length_a   1.000
_cell.length_b   1.000
_cell.length_c   1.000
_cell.angle_alpha   90.00
_cell.angle_beta   90.00
_cell.angle_gamma   90.00
#
_symmetry.space_group_name_H-M   'P 1'
#
loop_
_entity.id
_entity.type
_entity.pdbx_description
1 polymer ?
#
loop_
_entity_poly.entity_id
_entity_poly.type
_entity_poly.pdbx_seq_one_letter_code
_entity_poly.pdbx_strand_id
1 'polypeptide(L)'
;MFHLTDLINFFVCFFRLSGCNLSERSCDALSSVLNSQSSSLKELDLSNNDLQDSGVKLLSAALQSPHCTLETLRLKGCGLSEICCDYLAAALKSNPSYPRVLDLSVDYNNLQDSGVKQLCVLLENPRCQFETLRLKDCDLSEISCDYLAAALKSNPSYPRVLDLSVDYNNLQDSGVKQLCVLLENPRCRFETLRLSHCDLSERSCEALSSALSSQTSNLRQLDLSNINLKNSGVKLLSEGLKSPHCTLETLSLSGCLITEEGCTSLASALSSNPSHLRELDLRYNHPGESGMKLLSAGLKDQGWRLDTLRVEPAGVRWLRPGLRKCKCVFNGIHENKAAHIQPSSSCQESSSKCQSMNR
;
A
#
# COMPACT_ATOMS: atom_id res chain seq x y z
N MET A 1 -32.78 -14.16 -21.43
CA MET A 1 -31.67 -13.18 -21.49
C MET A 1 -31.80 -12.35 -20.22
N PHE A 2 -31.03 -12.67 -19.17
CA PHE A 2 -31.02 -11.86 -17.95
C PHE A 2 -30.04 -10.71 -18.18
N HIS A 3 -30.50 -9.46 -18.07
CA HIS A 3 -29.60 -8.31 -18.17
C HIS A 3 -28.74 -8.23 -16.92
N LEU A 4 -27.46 -7.85 -17.06
CA LEU A 4 -26.51 -7.69 -15.95
C LEU A 4 -27.08 -6.79 -14.84
N THR A 5 -27.90 -5.82 -15.20
CA THR A 5 -28.63 -4.91 -14.31
C THR A 5 -29.63 -5.62 -13.39
N ASP A 6 -30.27 -6.69 -13.85
CA ASP A 6 -31.31 -7.41 -13.08
C ASP A 6 -30.69 -8.30 -12.00
N LEU A 7 -29.44 -8.73 -12.20
CA LEU A 7 -28.71 -9.60 -11.27
C LEU A 7 -28.04 -8.83 -10.13
N ILE A 8 -27.65 -7.57 -10.38
CA ILE A 8 -26.97 -6.73 -9.38
C ILE A 8 -27.96 -6.03 -8.45
N ASN A 9 -29.15 -5.68 -8.95
CA ASN A 9 -30.09 -4.77 -8.27
C ASN A 9 -30.82 -5.32 -7.03
N PHE A 10 -30.65 -6.59 -6.64
CA PHE A 10 -31.46 -7.16 -5.54
C PHE A 10 -30.71 -7.87 -4.40
N PHE A 11 -29.46 -8.32 -4.56
CA PHE A 11 -28.78 -9.07 -3.49
C PHE A 11 -27.25 -8.89 -3.40
N VAL A 12 -26.63 -8.10 -4.27
CA VAL A 12 -25.16 -8.05 -4.37
C VAL A 12 -24.61 -6.81 -3.66
N CYS A 13 -24.12 -7.00 -2.43
CA CYS A 13 -23.39 -5.95 -1.71
C CYS A 13 -21.93 -5.79 -2.19
N PHE A 14 -21.37 -6.84 -2.80
CA PHE A 14 -19.97 -6.89 -3.22
C PHE A 14 -19.87 -7.33 -4.68
N PHE A 15 -19.34 -6.47 -5.54
CA PHE A 15 -19.19 -6.76 -6.96
C PHE A 15 -17.72 -6.60 -7.37
N ARG A 16 -17.10 -7.74 -7.70
CA ARG A 16 -15.68 -7.81 -8.08
C ARG A 16 -15.58 -8.30 -9.51
N LEU A 17 -15.17 -7.41 -10.40
CA LEU A 17 -14.99 -7.65 -11.83
C LEU A 17 -13.53 -7.44 -12.24
N SER A 18 -12.59 -7.83 -11.38
CA SER A 18 -11.18 -7.63 -11.69
C SER A 18 -10.74 -8.49 -12.88
N GLY A 19 -9.99 -7.91 -13.84
CA GLY A 19 -9.46 -8.66 -14.99
C GLY A 19 -10.51 -9.17 -15.96
N CYS A 20 -11.69 -8.54 -16.02
CA CYS A 20 -12.84 -9.00 -16.79
C CYS A 20 -12.92 -8.40 -18.21
N ASN A 21 -11.89 -7.68 -18.66
CA ASN A 21 -11.84 -6.98 -19.95
C ASN A 21 -13.08 -6.09 -20.19
N LEU A 22 -13.42 -5.28 -19.19
CA LEU A 22 -14.59 -4.40 -19.23
C LEU A 22 -14.43 -3.33 -20.30
N SER A 23 -15.55 -3.00 -20.94
CA SER A 23 -15.63 -1.93 -21.95
C SER A 23 -16.33 -0.70 -21.40
N GLU A 24 -16.33 0.40 -22.15
CA GLU A 24 -17.10 1.60 -21.80
C GLU A 24 -18.60 1.31 -21.56
N ARG A 25 -19.19 0.40 -22.36
CA ARG A 25 -20.59 -0.06 -22.16
C ARG A 25 -20.79 -0.76 -20.82
N SER A 26 -19.75 -1.44 -20.32
CA SER A 26 -19.79 -2.06 -19.00
C SER A 26 -19.80 -0.99 -17.91
N CYS A 27 -19.03 0.09 -18.07
CA CYS A 27 -19.06 1.25 -17.17
C CYS A 27 -20.42 1.95 -17.18
N ASP A 28 -21.05 2.11 -18.34
CA ASP A 28 -22.43 2.66 -18.44
C ASP A 28 -23.45 1.81 -17.70
N ALA A 29 -23.40 0.48 -17.88
CA ALA A 29 -24.28 -0.45 -17.18
C ALA A 29 -24.04 -0.39 -15.65
N LEU A 30 -22.78 -0.38 -15.21
CA LEU A 30 -22.41 -0.24 -13.81
C LEU A 30 -22.86 1.11 -13.22
N SER A 31 -22.72 2.19 -13.99
CA SER A 31 -23.16 3.53 -13.60
C SER A 31 -24.68 3.55 -13.40
N SER A 32 -25.44 2.91 -14.30
CA SER A 32 -26.90 2.76 -14.18
C SER A 32 -27.30 2.01 -12.90
N VAL A 33 -26.54 0.98 -12.53
CA VAL A 33 -26.75 0.22 -11.28
C VAL A 33 -26.41 1.05 -10.05
N LEU A 34 -25.26 1.75 -10.04
CA LEU A 34 -24.83 2.61 -8.93
C LEU A 34 -25.80 3.77 -8.68
N ASN A 35 -26.45 4.27 -9.73
CA ASN A 35 -27.43 5.35 -9.64
C ASN A 35 -28.84 4.86 -9.27
N SER A 36 -29.09 3.54 -9.25
CA SER A 36 -30.40 2.99 -8.90
C SER A 36 -30.73 3.25 -7.43
N GLN A 37 -31.96 3.67 -7.14
CA GLN A 37 -32.46 3.83 -5.76
C GLN A 37 -32.49 2.53 -4.97
N SER A 38 -32.56 1.39 -5.66
CA SER A 38 -32.53 0.06 -5.04
C SER A 38 -31.11 -0.48 -4.83
N SER A 39 -30.08 0.29 -5.22
CA SER A 39 -28.70 -0.19 -5.16
C SER A 39 -28.22 -0.34 -3.72
N SER A 40 -27.86 -1.57 -3.36
CA SER A 40 -27.23 -1.91 -2.08
C SER A 40 -25.73 -2.12 -2.21
N LEU A 41 -25.11 -1.66 -3.30
CA LEU A 41 -23.71 -1.98 -3.60
C LEU A 41 -22.76 -1.22 -2.66
N LYS A 42 -21.98 -1.98 -1.88
CA LYS A 42 -21.01 -1.48 -0.90
C LYS A 42 -19.57 -1.56 -1.39
N GLU A 43 -19.24 -2.56 -2.19
CA GLU A 43 -17.90 -2.74 -2.76
C GLU A 43 -17.97 -2.93 -4.26
N LEU A 44 -17.17 -2.12 -4.96
CA LEU A 44 -16.96 -2.22 -6.39
C LEU A 44 -15.45 -2.31 -6.66
N ASP A 45 -15.03 -3.48 -7.14
CA ASP A 45 -13.66 -3.76 -7.53
C ASP A 45 -13.59 -3.97 -9.04
N LEU A 46 -13.03 -3.00 -9.76
CA LEU A 46 -12.85 -3.02 -11.21
C LEU A 46 -11.37 -3.15 -11.59
N SER A 47 -10.51 -3.57 -10.67
CA SER A 47 -9.07 -3.59 -10.87
C SER A 47 -8.65 -4.39 -12.11
N ASN A 48 -7.58 -4.00 -12.79
CA ASN A 48 -7.04 -4.68 -13.97
C ASN A 48 -8.02 -4.72 -15.16
N ASN A 49 -8.77 -3.65 -15.39
CA ASN A 49 -9.56 -3.45 -16.61
C ASN A 49 -9.13 -2.13 -17.25
N ASP A 50 -8.89 -2.08 -18.55
CA ASP A 50 -8.48 -0.84 -19.24
C ASP A 50 -9.67 0.13 -19.41
N LEU A 51 -10.10 0.73 -18.31
CA LEU A 51 -11.25 1.64 -18.27
C LEU A 51 -10.91 3.02 -18.82
N GLN A 52 -9.63 3.42 -18.68
CA GLN A 52 -9.14 4.77 -18.96
C GLN A 52 -9.94 5.84 -18.20
N ASP A 53 -9.66 7.11 -18.48
CA ASP A 53 -10.35 8.23 -17.82
C ASP A 53 -11.84 8.30 -18.22
N SER A 54 -12.20 7.85 -19.43
CA SER A 54 -13.59 7.83 -19.91
C SER A 54 -14.46 6.87 -19.11
N GLY A 55 -13.97 5.67 -18.80
CA GLY A 55 -14.68 4.73 -17.95
C GLY A 55 -14.91 5.28 -16.54
N VAL A 56 -13.91 5.94 -15.95
CA VAL A 56 -14.06 6.58 -14.64
C VAL A 56 -15.01 7.76 -14.69
N LYS A 57 -15.00 8.56 -15.76
CA LYS A 57 -15.94 9.67 -15.95
C LYS A 57 -17.40 9.19 -15.89
N LEU A 58 -17.72 8.07 -16.53
CA LEU A 58 -19.05 7.48 -16.53
C LEU A 58 -19.45 6.98 -15.14
N LEU A 59 -18.53 6.33 -14.42
CA LEU A 59 -18.76 5.89 -13.04
C LEU A 59 -18.93 7.08 -12.08
N SER A 60 -18.14 8.14 -12.26
CA SER A 60 -18.19 9.36 -11.45
C SER A 60 -19.55 10.05 -11.48
N ALA A 61 -20.29 9.97 -12.59
CA ALA A 61 -21.66 10.48 -12.64
C ALA A 61 -22.59 9.75 -11.66
N ALA A 62 -22.45 8.43 -11.53
CA ALA A 62 -23.24 7.67 -10.57
C ALA A 62 -22.73 7.77 -9.14
N LEU A 63 -21.42 8.00 -8.93
CA LEU A 63 -20.86 8.29 -7.61
C LEU A 63 -21.39 9.62 -7.04
N GLN A 64 -21.92 10.54 -7.86
CA GLN A 64 -22.59 11.76 -7.37
C GLN A 64 -24.00 11.50 -6.83
N SER A 65 -24.58 10.34 -7.13
CA SER A 65 -25.95 10.02 -6.76
C SER A 65 -26.12 10.06 -5.24
N PRO A 66 -27.19 10.69 -4.71
CA PRO A 66 -27.49 10.65 -3.28
C PRO A 66 -27.83 9.23 -2.79
N HIS A 67 -28.11 8.31 -3.71
CA HIS A 67 -28.40 6.90 -3.43
C HIS A 67 -27.15 6.02 -3.45
N CYS A 68 -25.99 6.57 -3.80
CA CYS A 68 -24.74 5.82 -3.79
C CYS A 68 -24.35 5.48 -2.34
N THR A 69 -24.29 4.19 -2.04
CA THR A 69 -23.95 3.65 -0.71
C THR A 69 -22.56 3.02 -0.66
N LEU A 70 -21.75 3.23 -1.70
CA LEU A 70 -20.46 2.59 -1.91
C LEU A 70 -19.46 2.97 -0.81
N GLU A 71 -18.89 1.96 -0.17
CA GLU A 71 -17.88 2.08 0.88
C GLU A 71 -16.48 1.75 0.38
N THR A 72 -16.36 0.93 -0.66
CA THR A 72 -15.09 0.51 -1.26
C THR A 72 -15.11 0.67 -2.76
N LEU A 73 -14.15 1.43 -3.29
CA LEU A 73 -13.88 1.55 -4.71
C LEU A 73 -12.43 1.16 -5.00
N ARG A 74 -12.23 0.14 -5.85
CA ARG A 74 -10.91 -0.25 -6.34
C ARG A 74 -10.84 -0.13 -7.85
N LEU A 75 -9.89 0.68 -8.31
CA LEU A 75 -9.60 0.94 -9.72
C LEU A 75 -8.10 0.69 -9.99
N LYS A 76 -7.54 -0.34 -9.34
CA LYS A 76 -6.12 -0.65 -9.46
C LYS A 76 -5.81 -1.04 -10.90
N GLY A 77 -4.81 -0.42 -11.53
CA GLY A 77 -4.35 -0.81 -12.86
C GLY A 77 -5.44 -0.72 -13.93
N CYS A 78 -6.15 0.41 -13.96
CA CYS A 78 -7.24 0.67 -14.89
C CYS A 78 -6.92 1.63 -16.05
N GLY A 79 -5.63 1.95 -16.25
CA GLY A 79 -5.18 2.87 -17.31
C GLY A 79 -5.52 4.33 -17.01
N LEU A 80 -5.59 4.71 -15.74
CA LEU A 80 -6.04 6.04 -15.31
C LEU A 80 -4.91 7.08 -15.41
N SER A 81 -5.25 8.33 -15.72
CA SER A 81 -4.34 9.48 -15.66
C SER A 81 -4.72 10.46 -14.55
N GLU A 82 -4.00 11.56 -14.42
CA GLU A 82 -4.38 12.68 -13.55
C GLU A 82 -5.80 13.20 -13.79
N ILE A 83 -6.34 13.04 -15.01
CA ILE A 83 -7.68 13.52 -15.38
C ILE A 83 -8.77 12.75 -14.61
N CYS A 84 -8.58 11.46 -14.31
CA CYS A 84 -9.56 10.71 -13.55
C CYS A 84 -9.73 11.26 -12.13
N CYS A 85 -8.67 11.85 -11.56
CA CYS A 85 -8.70 12.39 -10.20
C CYS A 85 -9.63 13.59 -10.11
N ASP A 86 -9.76 14.41 -11.17
CA ASP A 86 -10.76 15.48 -11.23
C ASP A 86 -12.18 14.92 -11.21
N TYR A 87 -12.44 13.88 -12.00
CA TYR A 87 -13.76 13.24 -12.03
C TYR A 87 -14.12 12.60 -10.69
N LEU A 88 -13.17 11.92 -10.04
CA LEU A 88 -13.38 11.30 -8.74
C LEU A 88 -13.52 12.36 -7.64
N ALA A 89 -12.68 13.40 -7.63
CA ALA A 89 -12.74 14.47 -6.66
C ALA A 89 -14.08 15.22 -6.75
N ALA A 90 -14.52 15.59 -7.95
CA ALA A 90 -15.82 16.24 -8.15
C ALA A 90 -16.98 15.35 -7.69
N ALA A 91 -16.91 14.05 -8.00
CA ALA A 91 -17.97 13.11 -7.67
C ALA A 91 -18.09 12.85 -6.17
N LEU A 92 -16.97 12.49 -5.54
CA LEU A 92 -16.92 12.10 -4.14
C LEU A 92 -17.09 13.30 -3.20
N LYS A 93 -16.73 14.53 -3.63
CA LYS A 93 -17.00 15.75 -2.86
C LYS A 93 -18.49 15.99 -2.58
N SER A 94 -19.35 15.53 -3.49
CA SER A 94 -20.80 15.68 -3.40
C SER A 94 -21.50 14.42 -2.88
N ASN A 95 -20.77 13.31 -2.77
CA ASN A 95 -21.32 12.02 -2.35
C ASN A 95 -21.68 12.06 -0.84
N PRO A 96 -22.89 11.65 -0.44
CA PRO A 96 -23.30 11.69 0.97
C PRO A 96 -22.62 10.61 1.84
N SER A 97 -22.21 9.51 1.24
CA SER A 97 -21.74 8.31 1.93
C SER A 97 -20.22 8.25 2.09
N TYR A 98 -19.44 8.98 1.27
CA TYR A 98 -17.96 9.03 1.24
C TYR A 98 -17.28 7.65 1.38
N PRO A 99 -16.67 7.09 0.33
CA PRO A 99 -16.08 5.76 0.44
C PRO A 99 -15.01 5.71 1.55
N ARG A 100 -14.98 4.60 2.27
CA ARG A 100 -13.99 4.31 3.31
C ARG A 100 -12.68 3.80 2.72
N VAL A 101 -12.76 3.10 1.59
CA VAL A 101 -11.60 2.54 0.89
C VAL A 101 -11.55 3.07 -0.52
N LEU A 102 -10.45 3.75 -0.84
CA LEU A 102 -10.11 4.15 -2.20
C LEU A 102 -8.75 3.56 -2.58
N ASP A 103 -8.77 2.67 -3.57
CA ASP A 103 -7.57 2.02 -4.09
C ASP A 103 -7.39 2.40 -5.56
N LEU A 104 -6.46 3.33 -5.82
CA LEU A 104 -6.08 3.77 -7.17
C LEU A 104 -4.68 3.26 -7.53
N SER A 105 -4.19 2.27 -6.79
CA SER A 105 -2.85 1.69 -6.97
C SER A 105 -2.59 1.26 -8.41
N VAL A 106 -1.32 1.13 -8.76
CA VAL A 106 -0.92 0.93 -10.15
C VAL A 106 -0.34 -0.46 -10.37
N ASP A 107 -0.62 -0.97 -11.57
CA ASP A 107 0.38 -1.56 -12.46
C ASP A 107 0.42 -0.81 -13.84
N TYR A 108 -0.55 0.10 -14.12
CA TYR A 108 -0.67 0.94 -15.34
C TYR A 108 -1.33 2.36 -15.19
N ASN A 109 -1.66 2.89 -14.00
CA ASN A 109 -2.15 4.29 -13.88
C ASN A 109 -0.98 5.26 -13.77
N ASN A 110 -1.19 6.52 -14.15
CA ASN A 110 -0.20 7.60 -14.09
C ASN A 110 -0.87 8.86 -13.51
N LEU A 111 -1.13 8.86 -12.20
CA LEU A 111 -1.86 9.97 -11.56
C LEU A 111 -1.00 11.22 -11.39
N GLN A 112 0.32 11.04 -11.22
CA GLN A 112 1.29 12.10 -10.95
C GLN A 112 0.94 12.94 -9.71
N ASP A 113 1.78 13.93 -9.40
CA ASP A 113 1.52 14.86 -8.30
C ASP A 113 0.26 15.71 -8.51
N SER A 114 -0.09 16.00 -9.77
CA SER A 114 -1.30 16.75 -10.12
C SER A 114 -2.57 15.97 -9.76
N GLY A 115 -2.63 14.67 -10.02
CA GLY A 115 -3.75 13.83 -9.63
C GLY A 115 -3.92 13.76 -8.11
N VAL A 116 -2.82 13.59 -7.36
CA VAL A 116 -2.87 13.59 -5.88
C VAL A 116 -3.36 14.93 -5.34
N LYS A 117 -2.91 16.05 -5.92
CA LYS A 117 -3.39 17.38 -5.56
C LYS A 117 -4.92 17.48 -5.66
N GLN A 118 -5.52 16.91 -6.70
CA GLN A 118 -6.97 16.94 -6.88
C GLN A 118 -7.69 16.04 -5.87
N LEU A 119 -7.12 14.87 -5.57
CA LEU A 119 -7.65 13.98 -4.52
C LEU A 119 -7.54 14.59 -3.12
N CYS A 120 -6.57 15.46 -2.86
CA CYS A 120 -6.45 16.17 -1.59
C CYS A 120 -7.68 17.02 -1.24
N VAL A 121 -8.43 17.52 -2.23
CA VAL A 121 -9.71 18.21 -1.99
C VAL A 121 -10.72 17.31 -1.26
N LEU A 122 -10.63 15.99 -1.44
CA LEU A 122 -11.43 15.03 -0.69
C LEU A 122 -10.95 14.92 0.76
N LEU A 123 -9.63 14.81 0.98
CA LEU A 123 -9.03 14.73 2.32
C LEU A 123 -9.31 15.98 3.16
N GLU A 124 -9.29 17.16 2.53
CA GLU A 124 -9.62 18.44 3.18
C GLU A 124 -11.10 18.56 3.56
N ASN A 125 -11.98 17.72 3.00
CA ASN A 125 -13.40 17.77 3.31
C ASN A 125 -13.69 17.13 4.69
N PRO A 126 -14.34 17.85 5.63
CA PRO A 126 -14.65 17.31 6.96
C PRO A 126 -15.50 16.04 6.99
N ARG A 127 -16.21 15.74 5.89
CA ARG A 127 -17.00 14.51 5.74
C ARG A 127 -16.18 13.30 5.30
N CYS A 128 -14.94 13.51 4.87
CA CYS A 128 -14.05 12.43 4.49
C CYS A 128 -13.85 11.48 5.68
N GLN A 129 -14.03 10.18 5.44
CA GLN A 129 -13.87 9.13 6.43
C GLN A 129 -13.07 7.97 5.85
N PHE A 130 -12.05 8.27 5.03
CA PHE A 130 -11.18 7.23 4.52
C PHE A 130 -10.61 6.44 5.69
N GLU A 131 -10.80 5.12 5.64
CA GLU A 131 -10.08 4.16 6.47
C GLU A 131 -8.83 3.69 5.72
N THR A 132 -8.87 3.63 4.39
CA THR A 132 -7.75 3.20 3.55
C THR A 132 -7.65 4.06 2.29
N LEU A 133 -6.47 4.63 2.07
CA LEU A 133 -6.06 5.26 0.82
C LEU A 133 -4.82 4.54 0.28
N ARG A 134 -4.93 3.99 -0.93
CA ARG A 134 -3.78 3.38 -1.62
C ARG A 134 -3.50 4.09 -2.93
N LEU A 135 -2.28 4.60 -3.03
CA LEU A 135 -1.70 5.28 -4.20
C LEU A 135 -0.35 4.66 -4.55
N LYS A 136 -0.26 3.33 -4.42
CA LYS A 136 0.95 2.60 -4.82
C LYS A 136 1.20 2.84 -6.32
N ASP A 137 2.44 3.13 -6.68
CA ASP A 137 2.88 3.27 -8.08
C ASP A 137 2.22 4.35 -8.94
N CYS A 138 1.71 5.42 -8.33
CA CYS A 138 0.98 6.47 -9.04
C CYS A 138 1.87 7.59 -9.65
N ASP A 139 3.18 7.37 -9.83
CA ASP A 139 4.21 8.36 -10.23
C ASP A 139 4.28 9.58 -9.29
N LEU A 140 4.31 9.29 -7.99
CA LEU A 140 4.29 10.32 -6.95
C LEU A 140 5.70 10.80 -6.61
N SER A 141 5.86 12.09 -6.35
CA SER A 141 7.10 12.67 -5.85
C SER A 141 6.95 13.22 -4.42
N GLU A 142 8.00 13.88 -3.92
CA GLU A 142 7.94 14.66 -2.67
C GLU A 142 6.80 15.69 -2.67
N ILE A 143 6.41 16.21 -3.84
CA ILE A 143 5.32 17.18 -3.99
C ILE A 143 3.97 16.56 -3.59
N SER A 144 3.73 15.29 -3.94
CA SER A 144 2.55 14.56 -3.46
C SER A 144 2.51 14.44 -1.94
N CYS A 145 3.66 14.17 -1.31
CA CYS A 145 3.75 14.14 0.15
C CYS A 145 3.43 15.49 0.78
N ASP A 146 3.88 16.60 0.18
CA ASP A 146 3.53 17.95 0.64
C ASP A 146 2.02 18.21 0.53
N TYR A 147 1.38 17.83 -0.59
CA TYR A 147 -0.07 17.97 -0.76
C TYR A 147 -0.85 17.12 0.25
N LEU A 148 -0.47 15.85 0.42
CA LEU A 148 -1.11 14.96 1.40
C LEU A 148 -0.93 15.50 2.83
N ALA A 149 0.26 15.97 3.18
CA ALA A 149 0.54 16.52 4.49
C ALA A 149 -0.23 17.81 4.77
N ALA A 150 -0.35 18.70 3.79
CA ALA A 150 -1.16 19.91 3.91
C ALA A 150 -2.64 19.58 4.12
N ALA A 151 -3.19 18.66 3.31
CA ALA A 151 -4.59 18.26 3.38
C ALA A 151 -4.96 17.63 4.73
N LEU A 152 -4.13 16.70 5.22
CA LEU A 152 -4.33 16.00 6.49
C LEU A 152 -4.11 16.89 7.72
N LYS A 153 -3.26 17.93 7.61
CA LYS A 153 -3.14 18.97 8.64
C LYS A 153 -4.40 19.85 8.71
N SER A 154 -4.98 20.18 7.56
CA SER A 154 -6.20 21.01 7.46
C SER A 154 -7.42 20.30 8.01
N ASN A 155 -7.59 19.03 7.67
CA ASN A 155 -8.66 18.18 8.18
C ASN A 155 -8.09 16.89 8.79
N PRO A 156 -8.11 16.73 10.12
CA PRO A 156 -7.52 15.58 10.80
C PRO A 156 -8.38 14.30 10.70
N SER A 157 -9.06 14.10 9.58
CA SER A 157 -9.66 12.81 9.23
C SER A 157 -8.59 11.95 8.57
N TYR A 158 -7.66 11.48 9.40
CA TYR A 158 -6.55 10.67 8.93
C TYR A 158 -7.03 9.27 8.52
N PRO A 159 -6.64 8.77 7.33
CA PRO A 159 -6.83 7.36 7.02
C PRO A 159 -6.11 6.46 8.02
N ARG A 160 -6.68 5.31 8.35
CA ARG A 160 -5.97 4.30 9.16
C ARG A 160 -4.83 3.67 8.38
N VAL A 161 -5.03 3.46 7.08
CA VAL A 161 -4.05 2.86 6.17
C VAL A 161 -3.69 3.85 5.08
N LEU A 162 -2.41 4.22 5.01
CA LEU A 162 -1.83 4.95 3.90
C LEU A 162 -0.77 4.08 3.21
N ASP A 163 -1.03 3.75 1.94
CA ASP A 163 -0.13 2.95 1.12
C ASP A 163 0.41 3.80 -0.03
N LEU A 164 1.67 4.22 0.11
CA LEU A 164 2.43 4.98 -0.90
C LEU A 164 3.60 4.14 -1.44
N SER A 165 3.51 2.81 -1.29
CA SER A 165 4.52 1.87 -1.76
C SER A 165 4.87 2.08 -3.22
N VAL A 166 6.07 1.64 -3.57
CA VAL A 166 6.77 1.97 -4.80
C VAL A 166 7.15 0.70 -5.56
N ASP A 167 7.19 0.88 -6.85
CA ASP A 167 8.00 0.30 -7.90
C ASP A 167 8.40 1.45 -8.86
N TYR A 168 7.64 2.58 -8.88
CA TYR A 168 7.87 3.83 -9.66
C TYR A 168 7.73 5.20 -8.95
N ASN A 169 7.14 5.36 -7.75
CA ASN A 169 7.14 6.66 -7.04
C ASN A 169 8.55 7.06 -6.54
N ASN A 170 8.85 8.36 -6.52
CA ASN A 170 10.09 8.93 -6.00
C ASN A 170 9.83 9.98 -4.90
N LEU A 171 9.43 9.51 -3.72
CA LEU A 171 9.03 10.39 -2.61
C LEU A 171 10.19 11.20 -2.00
N GLN A 172 11.43 10.74 -2.20
CA GLN A 172 12.65 11.27 -1.56
C GLN A 172 12.59 11.30 -0.01
N ASP A 173 13.70 11.64 0.64
CA ASP A 173 13.75 11.76 2.10
C ASP A 173 12.87 12.89 2.63
N SER A 174 12.74 13.97 1.85
CA SER A 174 11.89 15.13 2.12
C SER A 174 10.42 14.73 2.26
N GLY A 175 9.88 13.95 1.32
CA GLY A 175 8.50 13.50 1.36
C GLY A 175 8.23 12.59 2.55
N VAL A 176 9.13 11.65 2.85
CA VAL A 176 9.01 10.76 4.01
C VAL A 176 9.07 11.55 5.32
N LYS A 177 9.95 12.54 5.40
CA LYS A 177 10.02 13.44 6.56
C LYS A 177 8.71 14.19 6.78
N GLN A 178 8.02 14.63 5.73
CA GLN A 178 6.70 15.27 5.88
C GLN A 178 5.64 14.32 6.42
N LEU A 179 5.65 13.05 5.97
CA LEU A 179 4.76 12.02 6.51
C LEU A 179 5.07 11.74 7.99
N CYS A 180 6.35 11.71 8.39
CA CYS A 180 6.74 11.56 9.80
C CYS A 180 6.24 12.71 10.67
N VAL A 181 6.26 13.96 10.18
CA VAL A 181 5.67 15.11 10.89
C VAL A 181 4.17 14.92 11.13
N LEU A 182 3.45 14.22 10.23
CA LEU A 182 2.05 13.87 10.47
C LEU A 182 1.90 12.82 11.58
N LEU A 183 2.77 11.79 11.62
CA LEU A 183 2.75 10.77 12.67
C LEU A 183 2.96 11.36 14.07
N GLU A 184 3.71 12.46 14.16
CA GLU A 184 3.94 13.17 15.42
C GLU A 184 2.74 14.05 15.84
N ASN A 185 1.73 14.24 15.00
CA ASN A 185 0.54 15.01 15.34
C ASN A 185 -0.39 14.21 16.30
N PRO A 186 -0.82 14.76 17.45
CA PRO A 186 -1.71 14.07 18.39
C PRO A 186 -3.05 13.61 17.82
N ARG A 187 -3.49 14.20 16.71
CA ARG A 187 -4.74 13.82 16.03
C ARG A 187 -4.54 12.74 14.98
N CYS A 188 -3.29 12.39 14.65
CA CYS A 188 -2.97 11.39 13.64
C CYS A 188 -3.50 10.01 14.05
N ARG A 189 -4.20 9.36 13.12
CA ARG A 189 -4.80 8.03 13.31
C ARG A 189 -4.21 6.97 12.38
N PHE A 190 -3.02 7.23 11.84
CA PHE A 190 -2.32 6.25 11.01
C PHE A 190 -2.02 5.01 11.86
N GLU A 191 -2.62 3.89 11.49
CA GLU A 191 -2.35 2.57 12.07
C GLU A 191 -1.40 1.80 11.17
N THR A 192 -1.46 2.01 9.85
CA THR A 192 -0.61 1.36 8.85
C THR A 192 -0.01 2.37 7.89
N LEU A 193 1.31 2.36 7.77
CA LEU A 193 2.05 3.11 6.77
C LEU A 193 2.87 2.13 5.93
N ARG A 194 2.65 2.13 4.61
CA ARG A 194 3.47 1.35 3.68
C ARG A 194 4.25 2.26 2.76
N LEU A 195 5.56 2.09 2.80
CA LEU A 195 6.57 2.82 2.01
C LEU A 195 7.51 1.83 1.32
N SER A 196 7.04 0.60 1.05
CA SER A 196 7.88 -0.43 0.44
C SER A 196 8.47 0.07 -0.88
N HIS A 197 9.73 -0.26 -1.17
CA HIS A 197 10.52 0.21 -2.30
C HIS A 197 10.71 1.74 -2.44
N CYS A 198 10.32 2.56 -1.47
CA CYS A 198 10.75 3.97 -1.46
C CYS A 198 12.27 4.05 -1.39
N ASP A 199 12.89 4.99 -2.10
CA ASP A 199 14.33 5.25 -1.93
C ASP A 199 14.53 6.05 -0.64
N LEU A 200 14.81 5.34 0.46
CA LEU A 200 15.03 5.92 1.78
C LEU A 200 16.52 5.91 2.12
N SER A 201 17.04 7.06 2.55
CA SER A 201 18.36 7.15 3.16
C SER A 201 18.28 7.07 4.69
N GLU A 202 19.44 7.18 5.34
CA GLU A 202 19.54 7.32 6.80
C GLU A 202 18.70 8.49 7.34
N ARG A 203 18.52 9.57 6.58
CA ARG A 203 17.69 10.72 6.99
C ARG A 203 16.22 10.34 7.17
N SER A 204 15.69 9.52 6.27
CA SER A 204 14.34 8.97 6.40
C SER A 204 14.22 8.05 7.62
N CYS A 205 15.27 7.28 7.90
CA CYS A 205 15.31 6.37 9.06
C CYS A 205 15.34 7.14 10.38
N GLU A 206 16.10 8.24 10.45
CA GLU A 206 16.08 9.16 11.59
C GLU A 206 14.68 9.75 11.82
N ALA A 207 14.03 10.22 10.75
CA ALA A 207 12.67 10.76 10.85
C ALA A 207 11.65 9.71 11.28
N LEU A 208 11.70 8.50 10.73
CA LEU A 208 10.86 7.37 11.13
C LEU A 208 11.13 6.95 12.58
N SER A 209 12.39 6.94 13.01
CA SER A 209 12.80 6.63 14.38
C SER A 209 12.25 7.66 15.39
N SER A 210 12.29 8.95 15.04
CA SER A 210 11.64 10.03 15.81
C SER A 210 10.13 9.79 15.93
N ALA A 211 9.46 9.53 14.80
CA ALA A 211 8.03 9.29 14.77
C ALA A 211 7.62 8.03 15.58
N LEU A 212 8.38 6.94 15.51
CA LEU A 212 8.16 5.72 16.30
C LEU A 212 8.39 5.95 17.80
N SER A 213 9.26 6.89 18.15
CA SER A 213 9.54 7.24 19.55
C SER A 213 8.51 8.20 20.15
N SER A 214 7.68 8.83 19.31
CA SER A 214 6.73 9.84 19.74
C SER A 214 5.55 9.23 20.51
N GLN A 215 5.14 9.89 21.60
CA GLN A 215 3.95 9.53 22.40
C GLN A 215 2.63 9.66 21.63
N THR A 216 2.64 10.43 20.54
CA THR A 216 1.44 10.72 19.74
C THR A 216 1.22 9.71 18.62
N SER A 217 2.22 8.89 18.31
CA SER A 217 2.15 7.94 17.21
C SER A 217 1.25 6.76 17.54
N ASN A 218 0.27 6.52 16.67
CA ASN A 218 -0.65 5.38 16.75
C ASN A 218 -0.26 4.24 15.78
N LEU A 219 0.95 4.31 15.21
CA LEU A 219 1.36 3.41 14.15
C LEU A 219 1.56 1.98 14.67
N ARG A 220 0.79 1.04 14.13
CA ARG A 220 0.84 -0.39 14.46
C ARG A 220 1.56 -1.22 13.41
N GLN A 221 1.51 -0.81 12.15
CA GLN A 221 2.13 -1.53 11.05
C GLN A 221 2.98 -0.60 10.19
N LEU A 222 4.22 -1.01 9.96
CA LEU A 222 5.16 -0.29 9.12
C LEU A 222 5.79 -1.26 8.11
N ASP A 223 5.57 -1.00 6.82
CA ASP A 223 6.16 -1.76 5.74
C ASP A 223 7.23 -0.92 5.02
N LEU A 224 8.50 -1.29 5.21
CA LEU A 224 9.68 -0.71 4.57
C LEU A 224 10.38 -1.74 3.69
N SER A 225 9.66 -2.75 3.19
CA SER A 225 10.24 -3.83 2.39
C SER A 225 10.90 -3.31 1.12
N ASN A 226 11.97 -3.98 0.68
CA ASN A 226 12.68 -3.75 -0.58
C ASN A 226 13.29 -2.34 -0.70
N ILE A 227 13.75 -1.79 0.42
CA ILE A 227 14.44 -0.49 0.50
C ILE A 227 15.91 -0.74 0.81
N ASN A 228 16.83 0.05 0.25
CA ASN A 228 18.28 -0.10 0.47
C ASN A 228 18.74 0.41 1.86
N LEU A 229 18.02 0.00 2.92
CA LEU A 229 18.19 0.43 4.30
C LEU A 229 19.56 0.10 4.87
N LYS A 230 20.08 -1.11 4.56
CA LYS A 230 21.34 -1.66 5.08
C LYS A 230 21.36 -1.69 6.62
N ASN A 231 22.50 -1.99 7.22
CA ASN A 231 22.64 -2.05 8.68
C ASN A 231 22.46 -0.67 9.35
N SER A 232 22.92 0.42 8.71
CA SER A 232 22.88 1.76 9.30
C SER A 232 21.46 2.29 9.46
N GLY A 233 20.61 2.13 8.45
CA GLY A 233 19.20 2.48 8.56
C GLY A 233 18.46 1.63 9.59
N VAL A 234 18.76 0.32 9.67
CA VAL A 234 18.19 -0.57 10.70
C VAL A 234 18.60 -0.14 12.10
N LYS A 235 19.86 0.27 12.28
CA LYS A 235 20.37 0.76 13.57
C LYS A 235 19.60 2.01 14.02
N LEU A 236 19.35 2.95 13.12
CA LEU A 236 18.56 4.15 13.40
C LEU A 236 17.11 3.82 13.77
N LEU A 237 16.45 2.94 13.01
CA LEU A 237 15.09 2.47 13.34
C LEU A 237 15.05 1.72 14.67
N SER A 238 16.10 0.95 14.98
CA SER A 238 16.22 0.21 16.24
C SER A 238 16.22 1.15 17.45
N GLU A 239 16.77 2.36 17.34
CA GLU A 239 16.68 3.35 18.42
C GLU A 239 15.23 3.78 18.69
N GLY A 240 14.40 3.91 17.64
CA GLY A 240 12.99 4.23 17.78
C GLY A 240 12.17 3.10 18.38
N LEU A 241 12.47 1.85 17.97
CA LEU A 241 11.84 0.64 18.51
C LEU A 241 12.14 0.41 20.00
N LYS A 242 13.27 0.90 20.51
CA LYS A 242 13.61 0.85 21.95
C LYS A 242 12.72 1.75 22.80
N SER A 243 12.09 2.77 22.21
CA SER A 243 11.27 3.71 22.96
C SER A 243 10.09 3.00 23.64
N PRO A 244 9.81 3.27 24.92
CA PRO A 244 8.62 2.74 25.60
C PRO A 244 7.30 3.28 25.01
N HIS A 245 7.37 4.28 24.13
CA HIS A 245 6.22 4.84 23.42
C HIS A 245 5.99 4.18 22.06
N CYS A 246 6.91 3.31 21.60
CA CYS A 246 6.73 2.63 20.32
C CYS A 246 5.61 1.59 20.43
N THR A 247 4.52 1.81 19.71
CA THR A 247 3.33 0.94 19.71
C THR A 247 3.29 -0.05 18.54
N LEU A 248 4.39 -0.15 17.77
CA LEU A 248 4.46 -0.93 16.56
C LEU A 248 4.31 -2.43 16.84
N GLU A 249 3.39 -3.08 16.12
CA GLU A 249 3.07 -4.50 16.24
C GLU A 249 3.60 -5.31 15.05
N THR A 250 3.68 -4.70 13.86
CA THR A 250 4.18 -5.34 12.65
C THR A 250 5.23 -4.47 11.98
N LEU A 251 6.40 -5.05 11.73
CA LEU A 251 7.48 -4.43 10.99
C LEU A 251 7.94 -5.33 9.86
N SER A 252 7.87 -4.84 8.62
CA SER A 252 8.45 -5.53 7.47
C SER A 252 9.68 -4.78 6.96
N LEU A 253 10.83 -5.45 7.03
CA LEU A 253 12.12 -5.02 6.47
C LEU A 253 12.62 -6.06 5.45
N SER A 254 11.69 -6.71 4.77
CA SER A 254 12.02 -7.77 3.84
C SER A 254 12.70 -7.22 2.59
N GLY A 255 13.88 -7.72 2.22
CA GLY A 255 14.60 -7.23 1.03
C GLY A 255 15.40 -5.96 1.27
N CYS A 256 15.88 -5.72 2.49
CA CYS A 256 16.48 -4.45 2.90
C CYS A 256 18.01 -4.44 3.04
N LEU A 257 18.69 -5.43 2.45
CA LEU A 257 20.14 -5.61 2.49
C LEU A 257 20.69 -5.74 3.92
N ILE A 258 19.93 -6.34 4.82
CA ILE A 258 20.26 -6.48 6.24
C ILE A 258 21.22 -7.65 6.45
N THR A 259 22.27 -7.42 7.24
CA THR A 259 23.24 -8.44 7.64
C THR A 259 23.13 -8.81 9.12
N GLU A 260 24.03 -9.66 9.61
CA GLU A 260 24.23 -9.99 11.03
C GLU A 260 24.22 -8.77 11.97
N GLU A 261 24.87 -7.67 11.56
CA GLU A 261 24.95 -6.43 12.36
C GLU A 261 23.58 -5.75 12.52
N GLY A 262 22.80 -5.68 11.44
CA GLY A 262 21.44 -5.13 11.49
C GLY A 262 20.52 -6.02 12.33
N CYS A 263 20.63 -7.34 12.22
CA CYS A 263 19.90 -8.28 13.07
C CYS A 263 20.28 -8.14 14.56
N THR A 264 21.55 -7.87 14.86
CA THR A 264 22.02 -7.59 16.22
C THR A 264 21.37 -6.33 16.78
N SER A 265 21.27 -5.27 15.96
CA SER A 265 20.60 -4.01 16.35
C SER A 265 19.11 -4.23 16.66
N LEU A 266 18.40 -4.98 15.81
CA LEU A 266 17.00 -5.34 16.01
C LEU A 266 16.80 -6.20 17.26
N ALA A 267 17.62 -7.22 17.46
CA ALA A 267 17.54 -8.07 18.65
C ALA A 267 17.75 -7.24 19.93
N SER A 268 18.70 -6.31 19.93
CA SER A 268 18.91 -5.38 21.04
C SER A 268 17.68 -4.50 21.29
N ALA A 269 17.03 -4.01 20.25
CA ALA A 269 15.81 -3.22 20.39
C ALA A 269 14.63 -4.03 20.95
N LEU A 270 14.45 -5.27 20.49
CA LEU A 270 13.36 -6.15 20.95
C LEU A 270 13.56 -6.64 22.39
N SER A 271 14.81 -6.75 22.86
CA SER A 271 15.13 -7.01 24.26
C SER A 271 15.02 -5.76 25.15
N SER A 272 14.86 -4.57 24.57
CA SER A 272 14.75 -3.31 25.31
C SER A 272 13.29 -2.95 25.53
N ASN A 273 12.87 -2.86 26.79
CA ASN A 273 11.46 -2.69 27.19
C ASN A 273 10.55 -3.83 26.69
N PRO A 274 9.33 -4.01 27.23
CA PRO A 274 8.39 -4.96 26.66
C PRO A 274 7.97 -4.47 25.27
N SER A 275 8.64 -4.96 24.24
CA SER A 275 8.31 -4.61 22.86
C SER A 275 6.85 -4.97 22.55
N HIS A 276 6.15 -4.09 21.84
CA HIS A 276 4.82 -4.37 21.31
C HIS A 276 4.87 -5.18 20.01
N LEU A 277 6.07 -5.42 19.46
CA LEU A 277 6.22 -6.07 18.17
C LEU A 277 5.83 -7.55 18.24
N ARG A 278 4.86 -7.92 17.41
CA ARG A 278 4.28 -9.27 17.28
C ARG A 278 4.73 -9.96 16.00
N GLU A 279 4.95 -9.20 14.94
CA GLU A 279 5.40 -9.71 13.65
C GLU A 279 6.60 -8.94 13.11
N LEU A 280 7.66 -9.68 12.76
CA LEU A 280 8.87 -9.17 12.13
C LEU A 280 9.19 -9.96 10.86
N ASP A 281 9.19 -9.26 9.72
CA ASP A 281 9.54 -9.84 8.42
C ASP A 281 10.91 -9.35 7.94
N LEU A 282 11.88 -10.27 7.96
CA LEU A 282 13.25 -10.12 7.50
C LEU A 282 13.55 -11.00 6.28
N ARG A 283 12.54 -11.55 5.59
CA ARG A 283 12.76 -12.38 4.40
C ARG A 283 13.57 -11.62 3.36
N TYR A 284 14.30 -12.33 2.51
CA TYR A 284 15.14 -11.75 1.46
C TYR A 284 16.25 -10.85 2.02
N ASN A 285 16.87 -11.24 3.14
CA ASN A 285 18.06 -10.57 3.70
C ASN A 285 19.19 -11.58 3.93
N HIS A 286 20.27 -11.17 4.60
CA HIS A 286 21.38 -12.03 4.98
C HIS A 286 21.66 -11.95 6.49
N PRO A 287 20.74 -12.43 7.36
CA PRO A 287 20.91 -12.37 8.81
C PRO A 287 22.16 -13.12 9.32
N GLY A 288 22.78 -13.96 8.50
CA GLY A 288 23.96 -14.76 8.83
C GLY A 288 23.74 -15.72 9.99
N GLU A 289 24.77 -16.46 10.40
CA GLU A 289 24.62 -17.46 11.47
C GLU A 289 24.46 -16.78 12.83
N SER A 290 25.26 -15.73 13.08
CA SER A 290 25.25 -15.02 14.35
C SER A 290 23.94 -14.26 14.58
N GLY A 291 23.44 -13.53 13.57
CA GLY A 291 22.17 -12.82 13.65
C GLY A 291 20.99 -13.79 13.79
N MET A 292 21.00 -14.93 13.07
CA MET A 292 19.99 -15.98 13.24
C MET A 292 19.99 -16.57 14.65
N LYS A 293 21.17 -16.79 15.24
CA LYS A 293 21.31 -17.27 16.62
C LYS A 293 20.74 -16.28 17.63
N LEU A 294 21.00 -14.98 17.46
CA LEU A 294 20.46 -13.92 18.33
C LEU A 294 18.93 -13.83 18.24
N LEU A 295 18.38 -13.76 17.03
CA LEU A 295 16.93 -13.70 16.81
C LEU A 295 16.22 -14.95 17.36
N SER A 296 16.81 -16.14 17.15
CA SER A 296 16.28 -17.40 17.66
C SER A 296 16.37 -17.52 19.19
N ALA A 297 17.38 -16.90 19.80
CA ALA A 297 17.49 -16.82 21.26
C ALA A 297 16.41 -15.89 21.83
N GLY A 298 16.17 -14.75 21.19
CA GLY A 298 15.10 -13.82 21.56
C GLY A 298 13.71 -14.46 21.54
N LEU A 299 13.40 -15.29 20.54
CA LEU A 299 12.13 -16.04 20.48
C LEU A 299 11.91 -17.02 21.66
N LYS A 300 12.97 -17.40 22.38
CA LYS A 300 12.89 -18.25 23.58
C LYS A 300 12.80 -17.42 24.87
N ASP A 301 13.06 -16.12 24.79
CA ASP A 301 12.98 -15.19 25.91
C ASP A 301 11.53 -14.81 26.16
N GLN A 302 11.06 -14.95 27.40
CA GLN A 302 9.70 -14.58 27.80
C GLN A 302 9.47 -13.06 27.75
N GLY A 303 10.54 -12.26 27.68
CA GLY A 303 10.47 -10.81 27.48
C GLY A 303 10.07 -10.41 26.05
N TRP A 304 10.28 -11.28 25.05
CA TRP A 304 9.87 -11.02 23.68
C TRP A 304 8.39 -11.36 23.50
N ARG A 305 7.63 -10.45 22.87
CA ARG A 305 6.22 -10.66 22.50
C ARG A 305 6.01 -11.06 21.04
N LEU A 306 7.11 -11.37 20.36
CA LEU A 306 7.13 -11.66 18.93
C LEU A 306 6.51 -13.04 18.66
N ASP A 307 5.35 -13.07 18.02
CA ASP A 307 4.66 -14.32 17.65
C ASP A 307 5.20 -14.89 16.33
N THR A 308 5.57 -14.00 15.40
CA THR A 308 5.99 -14.39 14.05
C THR A 308 7.29 -13.69 13.66
N LEU A 309 8.33 -14.49 13.43
CA LEU A 309 9.57 -14.07 12.78
C LEU A 309 9.70 -14.76 11.42
N ARG A 310 9.77 -13.98 10.33
CA ARG A 310 9.99 -14.52 8.98
C ARG A 310 11.38 -14.12 8.50
N VAL A 311 12.26 -15.08 8.24
CA VAL A 311 13.65 -14.83 7.81
C VAL A 311 13.97 -15.43 6.45
N GLU A 312 13.23 -16.45 6.01
CA GLU A 312 13.49 -17.17 4.76
C GLU A 312 12.61 -16.71 3.60
N PRO A 313 13.15 -16.55 2.38
CA PRO A 313 14.50 -16.96 1.97
C PRO A 313 15.60 -15.99 2.44
N ALA A 314 16.76 -16.51 2.84
CA ALA A 314 17.93 -15.73 3.23
C ALA A 314 19.18 -16.05 2.38
N GLY A 315 20.26 -15.26 2.56
CA GLY A 315 21.59 -15.55 1.98
C GLY A 315 22.28 -14.38 1.29
N VAL A 316 23.59 -14.53 1.04
CA VAL A 316 24.48 -13.51 0.47
C VAL A 316 23.97 -12.95 -0.86
N ARG A 317 23.23 -13.75 -1.65
CA ARG A 317 22.60 -13.28 -2.88
C ARG A 317 21.74 -12.04 -2.66
N TRP A 318 21.03 -11.96 -1.53
CA TRP A 318 20.14 -10.83 -1.20
C TRP A 318 20.85 -9.59 -0.68
N LEU A 319 22.20 -9.58 -0.67
CA LEU A 319 22.98 -8.36 -0.44
C LEU A 319 23.28 -7.59 -1.73
N ARG A 320 22.74 -8.05 -2.87
CA ARG A 320 22.81 -7.33 -4.14
C ARG A 320 21.60 -6.39 -4.26
N PRO A 321 21.82 -5.06 -4.32
CA PRO A 321 20.76 -4.11 -4.61
C PRO A 321 20.03 -4.45 -5.92
N GLY A 322 18.75 -4.12 -6.00
CA GLY A 322 17.97 -4.28 -7.23
C GLY A 322 17.45 -5.70 -7.51
N LEU A 323 17.76 -6.69 -6.67
CA LEU A 323 17.09 -7.99 -6.75
C LEU A 323 15.62 -7.86 -6.34
N ARG A 324 14.72 -7.94 -7.32
CA ARG A 324 13.28 -7.90 -7.06
C ARG A 324 12.71 -9.29 -6.75
N LYS A 325 11.73 -9.32 -5.84
CA LYS A 325 10.94 -10.52 -5.52
C LYS A 325 10.19 -10.96 -6.77
N CYS A 326 10.65 -12.00 -7.45
CA CYS A 326 9.97 -12.49 -8.63
C CYS A 326 8.65 -13.19 -8.26
N LYS A 327 7.54 -12.65 -8.76
CA LYS A 327 6.27 -13.37 -8.85
C LYS A 327 6.08 -13.79 -10.30
N CYS A 328 5.70 -15.04 -10.51
CA CYS A 328 5.28 -15.50 -11.82
C CYS A 328 3.83 -15.04 -12.03
N VAL A 329 3.56 -14.32 -13.12
CA VAL A 329 2.24 -13.80 -13.46
C VAL A 329 1.62 -14.70 -14.54
N PHE A 330 0.36 -15.07 -14.33
CA PHE A 330 -0.41 -15.86 -15.29
C PHE A 330 -1.15 -14.91 -16.24
N ASN A 331 -0.76 -14.89 -17.52
CA ASN A 331 -1.32 -13.95 -18.50
C ASN A 331 -2.48 -14.54 -19.33
N GLY A 332 -3.17 -15.54 -18.82
CA GLY A 332 -4.34 -16.14 -19.49
C GLY A 332 -4.00 -17.23 -20.49
N ILE A 333 -5.06 -17.89 -20.99
CA ILE A 333 -5.01 -18.90 -22.06
C ILE A 333 -5.55 -18.21 -23.32
N HIS A 334 -4.69 -18.00 -24.31
CA HIS A 334 -5.16 -17.68 -25.66
C HIS A 334 -5.46 -19.01 -26.38
N GLU A 335 -6.60 -19.07 -27.07
CA GLU A 335 -7.16 -20.24 -27.76
C GLU A 335 -6.08 -21.20 -28.32
N ASN A 336 -6.05 -22.43 -27.82
CA ASN A 336 -5.16 -23.53 -28.21
C ASN A 336 -3.64 -23.33 -28.01
N LYS A 337 -3.18 -22.51 -27.05
CA LYS A 337 -1.77 -22.48 -26.62
C LYS A 337 -1.59 -22.72 -25.11
N ALA A 338 -0.44 -23.29 -24.74
CA ALA A 338 -0.06 -23.55 -23.34
C ALA A 338 -0.05 -22.25 -22.52
N ALA A 339 -0.38 -22.35 -21.22
CA ALA A 339 -0.36 -21.23 -20.29
C ALA A 339 0.98 -20.46 -20.36
N HIS A 340 0.93 -19.18 -20.74
CA HIS A 340 2.09 -18.30 -20.74
C HIS A 340 2.25 -17.70 -19.34
N ILE A 341 3.11 -18.34 -18.55
CA ILE A 341 3.59 -17.82 -17.28
C ILE A 341 4.88 -17.04 -17.55
N GLN A 342 4.89 -15.74 -17.30
CA GLN A 342 6.08 -14.91 -17.40
C GLN A 342 6.49 -14.37 -16.02
N PRO A 343 7.79 -14.16 -15.77
CA PRO A 343 8.23 -13.36 -14.63
C PRO A 343 7.61 -11.97 -14.74
N SER A 344 7.25 -11.34 -13.61
CA SER A 344 6.95 -9.91 -13.58
C SER A 344 8.05 -9.12 -14.31
N SER A 345 7.68 -8.07 -15.04
CA SER A 345 8.53 -7.26 -15.95
C SER A 345 9.81 -6.69 -15.33
N SER A 346 9.97 -6.81 -14.02
CA SER A 346 11.06 -6.27 -13.22
C SER A 346 12.04 -7.34 -12.69
N CYS A 347 11.93 -8.59 -13.16
CA CYS A 347 12.78 -9.72 -12.76
C CYS A 347 14.13 -9.79 -13.49
N GLN A 348 15.22 -10.01 -12.73
CA GLN A 348 16.55 -10.32 -13.26
C GLN A 348 16.87 -11.84 -13.33
N GLU A 349 15.96 -12.75 -12.96
CA GLU A 349 16.15 -14.20 -13.17
C GLU A 349 15.56 -14.67 -14.52
N SER A 350 16.28 -15.58 -15.18
CA SER A 350 15.93 -16.19 -16.47
C SER A 350 14.56 -16.88 -16.45
N SER A 351 13.80 -16.71 -17.55
CA SER A 351 12.43 -17.24 -17.76
C SER A 351 12.24 -18.74 -17.49
N SER A 352 13.33 -19.51 -17.41
CA SER A 352 13.35 -20.97 -17.20
C SER A 352 12.74 -21.44 -15.88
N LYS A 353 12.76 -20.65 -14.80
CA LYS A 353 12.15 -21.06 -13.51
C LYS A 353 10.63 -20.87 -13.44
N CYS A 354 10.05 -19.88 -14.13
CA CYS A 354 8.58 -19.76 -14.16
C CYS A 354 7.94 -20.87 -15.01
N GLN A 355 8.68 -21.48 -15.94
CA GLN A 355 8.19 -22.59 -16.76
C GLN A 355 8.14 -23.95 -16.02
N SER A 356 8.86 -24.12 -14.90
CA SER A 356 8.85 -25.38 -14.14
C SER A 356 7.64 -25.53 -13.20
N MET A 357 6.79 -24.52 -13.05
CA MET A 357 5.52 -24.61 -12.30
C MET A 357 4.38 -25.27 -13.11
N ASN A 358 4.68 -25.74 -14.32
CA ASN A 358 3.73 -26.38 -15.24
C ASN A 358 3.89 -27.92 -15.31
N ARG A 359 4.45 -28.56 -14.27
CA ARG A 359 4.48 -30.03 -14.14
C ARG A 359 3.78 -30.50 -12.88
#